data_AF-A0A954TVS8-F1
#
_entry.id   AF-A0A954TVS8-F1
#
_cell.length_a   1.000
_cell.length_b   1.000
_cell.length_c   1.000
_cell.angle_alpha   90.00
_cell.angle_beta   90.00
_cell.angle_gamma   90.00
#
_symmetry.space_group_name_H-M   'P 1'
#
loop_
_entity.id
_entity.type
_entity.pdbx_description
1 polymer ?
#
loop_
_entity_poly.entity_id
_entity_poly.type
_entity_poly.pdbx_seq_one_letter_code
_entity_poly.pdbx_strand_id
1 'polypeptide(L)'
;MTAAVISRVLLASLATLLICTSTSISHAEESISLMSTLAEWQYPDSKFNGATMSDGGNPTLQSIKCTAVLTTTDPASKVVEFYAKKLDLSPDSESPTTDGKSTPAKARSVIVQDDSKHRPVAIHVIVVNQAKTSTTLVISRSETETETHIAWSHYIRL
;
A
#
# COMPACT_ATOMS: atom_id res chain seq x y z
N MET A 1 -69.63 50.95 -22.64
CA MET A 1 -69.77 49.60 -22.06
C MET A 1 -69.25 48.59 -23.05
N THR A 2 -68.37 47.70 -22.57
CA THR A 2 -67.95 46.39 -23.12
C THR A 2 -67.20 46.31 -24.46
N ALA A 3 -65.87 46.44 -24.32
CA ALA A 3 -64.79 45.52 -24.74
C ALA A 3 -64.78 44.85 -26.12
N ALA A 4 -63.74 45.19 -26.89
CA ALA A 4 -63.14 44.39 -27.96
C ALA A 4 -62.32 43.23 -27.40
N VAL A 5 -62.27 42.08 -28.07
CA VAL A 5 -61.05 41.25 -28.11
C VAL A 5 -60.93 40.56 -29.47
N ILE A 6 -59.81 40.85 -30.11
CA ILE A 6 -59.34 40.38 -31.40
C ILE A 6 -58.63 39.03 -31.21
N SER A 7 -58.92 38.13 -32.15
CA SER A 7 -58.12 37.00 -32.65
C SER A 7 -56.67 36.88 -32.17
N ARG A 8 -56.24 35.66 -31.79
CA ARG A 8 -55.10 34.96 -32.44
C ARG A 8 -54.88 33.54 -31.91
N VAL A 9 -54.79 32.63 -32.88
CA VAL A 9 -54.24 31.27 -32.83
C VAL A 9 -52.77 31.29 -32.43
N LEU A 10 -52.32 30.40 -31.54
CA LEU A 10 -50.92 29.94 -31.41
C LEU A 10 -50.90 28.64 -30.59
N LEU A 11 -50.77 27.50 -31.28
CA LEU A 11 -49.57 26.64 -31.37
C LEU A 11 -49.18 25.90 -30.08
N ALA A 12 -49.27 24.58 -30.20
CA ALA A 12 -48.81 23.57 -29.25
C ALA A 12 -47.29 23.64 -29.04
N SER A 13 -46.85 23.53 -27.78
CA SER A 13 -45.45 23.33 -27.41
C SER A 13 -45.36 22.18 -26.42
N LEU A 14 -44.97 21.03 -26.97
CA LEU A 14 -44.63 19.77 -26.32
C LEU A 14 -43.38 19.99 -25.45
N ALA A 15 -43.54 20.05 -24.13
CA ALA A 15 -42.43 20.17 -23.19
C ALA A 15 -41.89 18.77 -22.85
N THR A 16 -40.88 18.32 -23.59
CA THR A 16 -40.12 17.10 -23.31
C THR A 16 -39.24 17.34 -22.07
N LEU A 17 -39.61 16.74 -20.94
CA LEU A 17 -38.84 16.82 -19.69
C LEU A 17 -37.55 16.01 -19.86
N LEU A 18 -36.42 16.70 -20.04
CA LEU A 18 -35.09 16.13 -20.12
C LEU A 18 -34.68 15.61 -18.72
N ILE A 19 -34.82 14.31 -18.50
CA ILE A 19 -34.34 13.65 -17.28
C ILE A 19 -32.81 13.59 -17.38
N CYS A 20 -32.12 14.54 -16.74
CA CYS A 20 -30.69 14.45 -16.51
C CYS A 20 -30.42 13.33 -15.49
N THR A 21 -30.23 12.10 -15.97
CA THR A 21 -29.61 11.04 -15.18
C THR A 21 -28.13 11.39 -15.02
N SER A 22 -27.81 12.17 -13.99
CA SER A 22 -26.45 12.26 -13.47
C SER A 22 -26.06 10.86 -12.98
N THR A 23 -25.41 10.10 -13.86
CA THR A 23 -24.67 8.90 -13.50
C THR A 23 -23.50 9.37 -12.66
N SER A 24 -23.70 9.39 -11.34
CA SER A 24 -22.59 9.45 -10.41
C SER A 24 -21.73 8.22 -10.69
N ILE A 25 -20.60 8.43 -11.37
CA ILE A 25 -19.53 7.44 -11.45
C ILE A 25 -19.03 7.31 -10.02
N SER A 26 -19.61 6.37 -9.28
CA SER A 26 -19.06 5.93 -8.00
C SER A 26 -17.72 5.29 -8.35
N HIS A 27 -16.64 6.06 -8.19
CA HIS A 27 -15.32 5.45 -8.07
C HIS A 27 -15.40 4.56 -6.84
N ALA A 28 -15.53 3.24 -7.05
CA ALA A 28 -15.33 2.28 -6.00
C ALA A 28 -13.89 2.46 -5.54
N GLU A 29 -13.72 3.14 -4.41
CA GLU A 29 -12.45 3.25 -3.71
C GLU A 29 -12.00 1.82 -3.42
N GLU A 30 -10.86 1.42 -3.97
CA GLU A 30 -10.37 0.04 -3.88
C GLU A 30 -10.22 -0.30 -2.40
N SER A 31 -10.99 -1.26 -1.91
CA SER A 31 -11.02 -1.56 -0.49
C SER A 31 -9.68 -2.16 -0.06
N ILE A 32 -9.03 -1.50 0.90
CA ILE A 32 -7.77 -1.98 1.47
C ILE A 32 -8.01 -3.35 2.09
N SER A 33 -7.41 -4.38 1.51
CA SER A 33 -7.48 -5.76 2.00
C SER A 33 -6.14 -6.18 2.57
N LEU A 34 -6.16 -6.82 3.75
CA LEU A 34 -4.97 -7.35 4.39
C LEU A 34 -4.22 -8.31 3.46
N MET A 35 -4.96 -9.21 2.80
CA MET A 35 -4.36 -10.24 1.97
C MET A 35 -3.84 -9.70 0.64
N SER A 36 -4.51 -8.71 0.03
CA SER A 36 -4.00 -8.08 -1.18
C SER A 36 -2.71 -7.31 -0.87
N THR A 37 -2.72 -6.53 0.20
CA THR A 37 -1.55 -5.76 0.64
C THR A 37 -0.38 -6.69 0.98
N LEU A 38 -0.64 -7.77 1.72
CA LEU A 38 0.39 -8.74 2.09
C LEU A 38 0.93 -9.53 0.90
N ALA A 39 0.10 -9.87 -0.10
CA ALA A 39 0.53 -10.57 -1.31
C ALA A 39 1.59 -9.78 -2.09
N GLU A 40 1.54 -8.45 -2.07
CA GLU A 40 2.58 -7.62 -2.66
C GLU A 40 3.94 -7.77 -1.98
N TRP A 41 3.97 -8.14 -0.70
CA TRP A 41 5.18 -8.25 0.12
C TRP A 41 5.60 -9.68 0.45
N GLN A 42 4.79 -10.66 0.07
CA GLN A 42 5.02 -12.05 0.40
C GLN A 42 6.34 -12.57 -0.21
N TYR A 43 7.11 -13.28 0.61
CA TYR A 43 8.30 -14.00 0.14
C TYR A 43 7.87 -15.31 -0.57
N PRO A 44 8.47 -15.68 -1.71
CA PRO A 44 8.12 -16.89 -2.45
C PRO A 44 8.18 -18.15 -1.56
N ASP A 45 7.17 -19.02 -1.70
CA ASP A 45 7.06 -20.29 -0.96
C ASP A 45 7.06 -20.18 0.57
N SER A 46 6.94 -18.97 1.11
CA SER A 46 6.82 -18.75 2.55
C SER A 46 5.47 -19.22 3.10
N LYS A 47 5.49 -19.76 4.32
CA LYS A 47 4.30 -20.17 5.07
C LYS A 47 3.78 -19.00 5.88
N PHE A 48 2.45 -18.88 5.97
CA PHE A 48 1.79 -17.88 6.81
C PHE A 48 1.63 -18.36 8.25
N ASN A 49 2.13 -17.56 9.19
CA ASN A 49 1.99 -17.77 10.63
C ASN A 49 1.16 -16.64 11.25
N GLY A 50 -0.02 -16.41 10.68
CA GLY A 50 -0.98 -15.41 11.13
C GLY A 50 -0.81 -14.03 10.49
N ALA A 51 -1.91 -13.31 10.42
CA ALA A 51 -1.98 -11.93 9.95
C ALA A 51 -3.13 -11.21 10.65
N THR A 52 -2.97 -9.91 10.90
CA THR A 52 -3.98 -9.07 11.55
C THR A 52 -4.07 -7.71 10.86
N MET A 53 -5.26 -7.11 10.92
CA MET A 53 -5.53 -5.74 10.48
C MET A 53 -6.28 -5.02 11.60
N SER A 54 -5.85 -3.81 11.93
CA SER A 54 -6.46 -2.96 12.95
C SER A 54 -6.46 -1.50 12.51
N ASP A 55 -7.10 -0.63 13.29
CA ASP A 55 -6.80 0.80 13.21
C ASP A 55 -5.31 1.07 13.55
N GLY A 56 -4.79 2.19 13.08
CA GLY A 56 -3.40 2.61 13.33
C GLY A 56 -3.17 3.27 14.69
N GLY A 57 -4.21 3.39 15.54
CA GLY A 57 -4.09 3.89 16.92
C GLY A 57 -3.81 5.39 17.07
N ASN A 58 -3.85 6.19 16.00
CA ASN A 58 -3.66 7.64 16.08
C ASN A 58 -5.02 8.39 16.07
N PRO A 59 -5.36 9.13 17.14
CA PRO A 59 -6.66 9.82 17.24
C PRO A 59 -6.80 11.03 16.29
N THR A 60 -5.68 11.55 15.78
CA THR A 60 -5.63 12.74 14.91
C THR A 60 -5.44 12.41 13.43
N LEU A 61 -4.98 11.19 13.13
CA LEU A 61 -4.65 10.76 11.77
C LEU A 61 -5.19 9.35 11.54
N GLN A 62 -6.25 9.28 10.75
CA GLN A 62 -6.86 8.00 10.40
C GLN A 62 -5.85 7.14 9.62
N SER A 63 -5.69 5.90 10.07
CA SER A 63 -4.76 4.96 9.47
C SER A 63 -5.16 3.53 9.75
N ILE A 64 -4.66 2.62 8.93
CA ILE A 64 -4.81 1.18 9.05
C ILE A 64 -3.43 0.58 9.33
N LYS A 65 -3.37 -0.36 10.25
CA LYS A 65 -2.18 -1.17 10.53
C LYS A 65 -2.44 -2.61 10.12
N CYS A 66 -1.58 -3.15 9.29
CA CYS A 66 -1.54 -4.56 8.91
C CYS A 66 -0.28 -5.19 9.47
N THR A 67 -0.37 -6.41 9.99
CA THR A 67 0.81 -7.20 10.39
C THR A 67 0.67 -8.65 9.99
N ALA A 68 1.79 -9.33 9.76
CA ALA A 68 1.84 -10.75 9.45
C ALA A 68 3.20 -11.32 9.83
N VAL A 69 3.25 -12.64 10.03
CA VAL A 69 4.51 -13.37 10.18
C VAL A 69 4.58 -14.44 9.10
N LEU A 70 5.67 -14.48 8.35
CA LEU A 70 5.96 -15.51 7.38
C LEU A 70 7.15 -16.36 7.86
N THR A 71 7.20 -17.63 7.50
CA THR A 71 8.41 -18.45 7.66
C THR A 71 8.83 -19.13 6.38
N THR A 72 10.14 -19.32 6.22
CA THR A 72 10.74 -20.04 5.09
C THR A 72 11.96 -20.82 5.56
N THR A 73 12.28 -21.94 4.92
CA THR A 73 13.51 -22.70 5.20
C THR A 73 14.75 -22.06 4.59
N ASP A 74 14.56 -21.13 3.66
CA ASP A 74 15.64 -20.37 3.05
C ASP A 74 16.48 -19.63 4.09
N PRO A 75 17.80 -19.47 3.87
CA PRO A 75 18.66 -18.71 4.78
C PRO A 75 18.29 -17.23 4.76
N ALA A 76 18.49 -16.54 5.89
CA ALA A 76 18.16 -15.12 6.05
C ALA A 76 18.83 -14.24 4.98
N SER A 77 20.07 -14.56 4.59
CA SER A 77 20.80 -13.84 3.53
C SER A 77 20.07 -13.86 2.19
N LYS A 78 19.49 -15.00 1.78
CA LYS A 78 18.72 -15.13 0.55
C LYS A 78 17.43 -14.31 0.60
N VAL A 79 16.78 -14.28 1.75
CA VAL A 79 15.57 -13.46 1.97
C VAL A 79 15.89 -11.97 1.88
N VAL A 80 16.99 -11.54 2.49
CA VAL A 80 17.47 -10.14 2.42
C VAL A 80 17.79 -9.76 0.98
N GLU A 81 18.52 -10.61 0.23
CA GLU A 81 18.86 -10.37 -1.17
C GLU A 81 17.61 -10.24 -2.05
N PHE A 82 16.59 -11.09 -1.82
CA PHE A 82 15.31 -10.98 -2.52
C PHE A 82 14.65 -9.62 -2.30
N TYR A 83 14.56 -9.15 -1.06
CA TYR A 83 13.94 -7.85 -0.77
C TYR A 83 14.81 -6.67 -1.25
N ALA A 84 16.14 -6.78 -1.17
CA ALA A 84 17.05 -5.79 -1.72
C ALA A 84 16.83 -5.65 -3.24
N LYS A 85 16.73 -6.76 -3.97
CA LYS A 85 16.41 -6.77 -5.39
C LYS A 85 15.02 -6.23 -5.69
N LYS A 86 14.00 -6.62 -4.91
CA LYS A 86 12.62 -6.09 -5.04
C LYS A 86 12.55 -4.58 -4.87
N LEU A 87 13.44 -4.01 -4.07
CA LEU A 87 13.53 -2.59 -3.75
C LEU A 87 14.56 -1.84 -4.59
N ASP A 88 15.17 -2.50 -5.58
CA ASP A 88 16.22 -1.96 -6.45
C ASP A 88 17.40 -1.35 -5.66
N LEU A 89 17.76 -1.96 -4.53
CA LEU A 89 18.91 -1.55 -3.73
C LEU A 89 20.18 -2.08 -4.37
N SER A 90 21.12 -1.20 -4.70
CA SER A 90 22.46 -1.61 -5.15
C SER A 90 23.36 -1.88 -3.94
N PRO A 91 24.27 -2.86 -4.00
CA PRO A 91 25.15 -3.22 -2.88
C PRO A 91 26.09 -2.07 -2.46
N ASP A 92 26.36 -1.12 -3.35
CA ASP A 92 27.22 0.04 -3.11
C ASP A 92 26.45 1.33 -2.75
N SER A 93 25.13 1.23 -2.62
CA SER A 93 24.27 2.40 -2.48
C SER A 93 23.75 2.50 -1.04
N GLU A 94 24.43 3.28 -0.20
CA GLU A 94 23.86 3.79 1.07
C GLU A 94 22.64 4.72 0.84
N SER A 95 22.24 4.93 -0.42
CA SER A 95 21.05 5.67 -0.83
C SER A 95 20.72 5.36 -2.29
N PRO A 96 19.44 5.34 -2.71
CA PRO A 96 19.08 5.04 -4.11
C PRO A 96 19.75 6.03 -5.07
N THR A 97 20.48 5.51 -6.06
CA THR A 97 21.10 6.29 -7.13
C THR A 97 20.05 7.12 -7.84
N THR A 98 20.11 8.44 -7.65
CA THR A 98 19.25 9.41 -8.31
C THR A 98 19.79 9.67 -9.71
N ASP A 99 19.57 8.74 -10.63
CA ASP A 99 19.73 8.98 -12.06
C ASP A 99 18.38 8.76 -12.74
N GLY A 100 17.63 9.85 -12.91
CA GLY A 100 16.45 9.90 -13.78
C GLY A 100 15.15 10.30 -13.10
N LYS A 101 14.87 11.61 -13.10
CA LYS A 101 13.53 12.23 -13.03
C LYS A 101 12.51 11.49 -12.15
N SER A 102 12.72 11.49 -10.83
CA SER A 102 11.69 11.06 -9.89
C SER A 102 10.51 12.02 -9.97
N THR A 103 9.40 11.57 -10.56
CA THR A 103 8.13 12.27 -10.37
C THR A 103 7.75 12.17 -8.88
N PRO A 104 7.13 13.21 -8.29
CA PRO A 104 6.74 13.21 -6.86
C PRO A 104 5.92 11.98 -6.45
N ALA A 105 5.22 11.37 -7.41
CA ALA A 105 4.43 10.15 -7.24
C ALA A 105 5.26 8.86 -6.97
N LYS A 106 6.59 8.89 -7.08
CA LYS A 106 7.49 7.74 -6.85
C LYS A 106 8.56 7.98 -5.78
N ALA A 107 8.47 9.07 -5.03
CA ALA A 107 9.40 9.31 -3.93
C ALA A 107 9.23 8.23 -2.85
N ARG A 108 10.25 7.38 -2.67
CA ARG A 108 10.34 6.38 -1.60
C ARG A 108 11.66 6.52 -0.87
N SER A 109 11.64 6.33 0.45
CA SER A 109 12.84 6.21 1.29
C SER A 109 12.95 4.77 1.76
N VAL A 110 14.15 4.20 1.72
CA VAL A 110 14.43 2.84 2.18
C VAL A 110 15.58 2.89 3.17
N ILE A 111 15.40 2.27 4.34
CA ILE A 111 16.42 2.08 5.36
C ILE A 111 16.65 0.58 5.50
N VAL A 112 17.91 0.16 5.44
CA VAL A 112 18.32 -1.22 5.73
C VAL A 112 19.28 -1.18 6.90
N GLN A 113 18.98 -1.97 7.93
CA GLN A 113 19.81 -2.11 9.12
C GLN A 113 20.13 -3.58 9.34
N ASP A 114 21.39 -3.87 9.62
CA ASP A 114 21.89 -5.19 9.99
C ASP A 114 22.54 -5.10 11.38
N ASP A 115 22.00 -5.83 12.35
CA ASP A 115 22.56 -5.96 13.70
C ASP A 115 22.95 -7.41 14.01
N SER A 116 23.34 -8.17 12.99
CA SER A 116 23.66 -9.60 13.12
C SER A 116 25.09 -9.86 13.60
N LYS A 117 25.97 -8.86 13.53
CA LYS A 117 27.40 -9.06 13.79
C LYS A 117 27.65 -9.41 15.27
N HIS A 118 28.32 -10.55 15.50
CA HIS A 118 28.65 -11.09 16.82
C HIS A 118 27.45 -11.51 17.68
N ARG A 119 26.27 -11.73 17.08
CA ARG A 119 25.08 -12.22 17.77
C ARG A 119 24.70 -13.63 17.32
N PRO A 120 24.13 -14.46 18.20
CA PRO A 120 23.63 -15.79 17.85
C PRO A 120 22.33 -15.75 17.02
N VAL A 121 21.79 -14.56 16.79
CA VAL A 121 20.59 -14.32 15.98
C VAL A 121 20.92 -13.26 14.95
N ALA A 122 20.75 -13.60 13.68
CA ALA A 122 20.81 -12.63 12.59
C ALA A 122 19.48 -11.85 12.55
N ILE A 123 19.57 -10.53 12.49
CA ILE A 123 18.42 -9.62 12.41
C ILE A 123 18.71 -8.57 11.35
N HIS A 124 17.87 -8.54 10.32
CA HIS A 124 17.86 -7.52 9.29
C HIS A 124 16.53 -6.78 9.31
N VAL A 125 16.58 -5.45 9.36
CA VAL A 125 15.40 -4.59 9.35
C VAL A 125 15.40 -3.79 8.07
N ILE A 126 14.32 -3.88 7.30
CA ILE A 126 14.10 -3.08 6.09
C ILE A 126 12.85 -2.23 6.32
N VAL A 127 13.01 -0.91 6.28
CA VAL A 127 11.90 0.04 6.38
C VAL A 127 11.75 0.75 5.05
N VAL A 128 10.54 0.72 4.49
CA VAL A 128 10.19 1.40 3.23
C VAL A 128 9.10 2.41 3.51
N ASN A 129 9.42 3.69 3.33
CA ASN A 129 8.49 4.79 3.53
C ASN A 129 8.10 5.41 2.19
N GLN A 130 6.80 5.60 2.00
CA GLN A 130 6.20 6.34 0.90
C GLN A 130 5.28 7.42 1.46
N ALA A 131 4.69 8.25 0.59
CA ALA A 131 3.87 9.38 1.02
C ALA A 131 2.69 9.01 1.95
N LYS A 132 2.09 7.84 1.73
CA LYS A 132 0.92 7.37 2.51
C LYS A 132 1.15 6.02 3.20
N THR A 133 2.29 5.38 2.99
CA THR A 133 2.52 4.03 3.51
C THR A 133 3.89 3.89 4.16
N SER A 134 3.97 3.00 5.14
CA SER A 134 5.24 2.58 5.75
C SER A 134 5.23 1.07 5.91
N THR A 135 6.16 0.39 5.27
CA THR A 135 6.36 -1.06 5.42
C THR A 135 7.61 -1.31 6.24
N THR A 136 7.54 -2.17 7.25
CA THR A 136 8.71 -2.70 7.95
C THR A 136 8.76 -4.22 7.79
N LEU A 137 9.90 -4.72 7.35
CA LEU A 137 10.26 -6.13 7.33
C LEU A 137 11.33 -6.34 8.39
N VAL A 138 11.11 -7.31 9.28
CA VAL A 138 12.14 -7.81 10.20
C VAL A 138 12.39 -9.25 9.83
N ILE A 139 13.58 -9.51 9.30
CA ILE A 139 14.04 -10.82 8.85
C ILE A 139 14.99 -11.33 9.91
N SER A 140 14.64 -12.44 10.55
CA SER A 140 15.45 -12.99 11.63
C SER A 140 15.61 -14.49 11.52
N ARG A 141 16.78 -14.98 11.93
CA ARG A 141 17.07 -16.41 12.09
C ARG A 141 18.15 -16.60 13.14
N SER A 142 17.87 -17.46 14.12
CA SER A 142 18.88 -17.94 15.08
C SER A 142 19.81 -18.97 14.42
N GLU A 143 21.05 -19.07 14.91
CA GLU A 143 21.99 -20.12 14.52
C GLU A 143 21.44 -21.54 14.75
N THR A 144 20.56 -21.70 15.74
CA THR A 144 19.93 -22.99 16.07
C THR A 144 18.63 -23.25 15.33
N GLU A 145 18.12 -22.29 14.55
CA GLU A 145 16.84 -22.38 13.86
C GLU A 145 16.99 -22.87 12.41
N THR A 146 16.05 -23.69 11.97
CA THR A 146 15.97 -24.20 10.59
C THR A 146 15.17 -23.29 9.67
N GLU A 147 14.34 -22.41 10.24
CA GLU A 147 13.48 -21.49 9.51
C GLU A 147 13.94 -20.03 9.72
N THR A 148 13.83 -19.22 8.68
CA THR A 148 13.88 -17.77 8.74
C THR A 148 12.48 -17.24 9.00
N HIS A 149 12.35 -16.34 9.96
CA HIS A 149 11.14 -15.61 10.26
C HIS A 149 11.15 -14.25 9.57
N ILE A 150 10.02 -13.87 8.97
CA ILE A 150 9.82 -12.58 8.32
C ILE A 150 8.60 -11.94 8.97
N ALA A 151 8.83 -11.06 9.94
CA ALA A 151 7.77 -10.24 10.50
C ALA A 151 7.53 -9.04 9.59
N TRP A 152 6.31 -8.90 9.11
CA TRP A 152 5.88 -7.82 8.25
C TRP A 152 4.89 -6.92 9.01
N SER A 153 5.09 -5.63 8.90
CA SER A 153 4.10 -4.63 9.30
C SER A 153 3.96 -3.57 8.22
N HIS A 154 2.73 -3.10 8.03
CA HIS A 154 2.40 -2.13 7.01
C HIS A 154 1.37 -1.16 7.54
N TYR A 155 1.71 0.12 7.50
CA TYR A 155 0.84 1.23 7.88
C TYR A 155 0.36 1.95 6.63
N ILE A 156 -0.93 2.27 6.59
CA ILE A 156 -1.56 3.03 5.52
C ILE A 156 -2.26 4.23 6.14
N ARG A 157 -1.91 5.43 5.70
CA ARG A 157 -2.62 6.67 6.03
C ARG A 157 -3.80 6.84 5.08
N LEU A 158 -4.98 7.06 5.65
CA LEU A 158 -6.21 7.36 4.92
C LEU A 158 -6.28 8.86 4.58
#